data_AF-A0A5B8A010-F1
#
_entry.id   AF-A0A5B8A010-F1
#
_cell.length_a   1.000
_cell.length_b   1.000
_cell.length_c   1.000
_cell.angle_alpha   90.00
_cell.angle_beta   90.00
_cell.angle_gamma   90.00
#
_symmetry.space_group_name_H-M   'P 1'
#
loop_
_entity.id
_entity.type
_entity.pdbx_description
1 polymer ?
#
loop_
_entity_poly.entity_id
_entity_poly.type
_entity_poly.pdbx_seq_one_letter_code
_entity_poly.pdbx_strand_id
1 'polypeptide(L)'
;MHGILPSLLVAATLILTASCQEDATGPDDLPLLDTHWVLRQVDGKTALLTEKGAHMPDLTLLAAANHTRGQGTCNWFGGSYALAEGTQRLTISEQGSTYINCPNQNLEATFLLTLPLTTHYEITGRTLRLYDDEHTEARLTFEAETK
;
A
#
# COMPACT_ATOMS: atom_id res chain seq x y z
N MET A 1 1.36 -85.74 -6.23
CA MET A 1 2.34 -85.43 -5.18
C MET A 1 3.09 -84.19 -5.63
N HIS A 2 2.95 -83.08 -4.89
CA HIS A 2 3.78 -81.85 -4.77
C HIS A 2 4.41 -81.24 -6.06
N GLY A 3 4.28 -79.95 -6.40
CA GLY A 3 3.75 -78.79 -5.70
C GLY A 3 4.09 -77.47 -6.41
N ILE A 4 3.40 -76.42 -5.98
CA ILE A 4 3.77 -74.99 -5.82
C ILE A 4 4.35 -74.20 -7.02
N LEU A 5 3.60 -73.16 -7.42
CA LEU A 5 4.00 -72.00 -8.22
C LEU A 5 5.13 -71.18 -7.55
N PRO A 6 5.79 -70.29 -8.29
CA PRO A 6 5.65 -68.88 -7.91
C PRO A 6 5.44 -67.93 -9.09
N SER A 7 4.57 -66.96 -8.83
CA SER A 7 4.33 -65.74 -9.59
C SER A 7 5.59 -64.89 -9.77
N LEU A 8 5.68 -64.18 -10.88
CA LEU A 8 6.37 -62.89 -10.96
C LEU A 8 5.46 -61.88 -11.66
N LEU A 9 4.94 -60.95 -10.86
CA LEU A 9 4.20 -59.78 -11.29
C LEU A 9 5.12 -58.86 -12.09
N VAL A 10 4.64 -58.41 -13.26
CA VAL A 10 5.19 -57.25 -13.96
C VAL A 10 4.63 -56.01 -13.27
N ALA A 11 5.47 -55.31 -12.50
CA ALA A 11 5.10 -54.02 -11.91
C ALA A 11 5.22 -52.92 -12.95
N ALA A 12 4.10 -52.45 -13.49
CA ALA A 12 4.02 -51.23 -14.27
C ALA A 12 3.84 -50.03 -13.31
N THR A 13 4.94 -49.35 -12.98
CA THR A 13 4.91 -48.10 -12.22
C THR A 13 4.49 -46.94 -13.12
N LEU A 14 3.22 -46.54 -13.01
CA LEU A 14 2.71 -45.30 -13.59
C LEU A 14 3.07 -44.15 -12.63
N ILE A 15 4.05 -43.32 -13.02
CA ILE A 15 4.50 -42.16 -12.25
C ILE A 15 3.44 -41.06 -12.41
N LEU A 16 2.62 -40.83 -11.38
CA LEU A 16 1.83 -39.60 -11.26
C LEU A 16 2.79 -38.47 -10.89
N THR A 17 3.20 -37.67 -11.87
CA THR A 17 3.79 -36.36 -11.58
C THR A 17 2.66 -35.44 -11.13
N ALA A 18 2.45 -35.34 -9.82
CA ALA A 18 1.71 -34.23 -9.24
C ALA A 18 2.49 -32.94 -9.56
N SER A 19 2.00 -32.19 -10.54
CA SER A 19 2.42 -30.79 -10.71
C SER A 19 1.82 -30.04 -9.54
N CYS A 20 2.58 -29.91 -8.44
CA CYS A 20 2.33 -28.83 -7.50
C CYS A 20 2.55 -27.54 -8.29
N GLN A 21 1.46 -26.86 -8.63
CA GLN A 21 1.54 -25.44 -8.92
C GLN A 21 2.11 -24.82 -7.65
N GLU A 22 3.37 -24.41 -7.66
CA GLU A 22 3.84 -23.42 -6.70
C GLU A 22 2.96 -22.19 -6.94
N ASP A 23 2.06 -21.94 -5.98
CA ASP A 23 1.41 -20.65 -5.85
C ASP A 23 2.52 -19.62 -5.92
N ALA A 24 2.58 -18.86 -7.01
CA ALA A 24 3.47 -17.73 -7.12
C ALA A 24 2.95 -16.69 -6.12
N THR A 25 3.42 -16.80 -4.88
CA THR A 25 3.23 -15.81 -3.83
C THR A 25 3.88 -14.54 -4.35
N GLY A 26 3.06 -13.63 -4.89
CA GLY A 26 3.45 -12.23 -5.03
C GLY A 26 3.93 -11.70 -3.68
N PRO A 27 4.67 -10.59 -3.63
CA PRO A 27 5.07 -10.01 -2.36
C PRO A 27 3.83 -9.79 -1.50
N ASP A 28 3.85 -10.31 -0.27
CA ASP A 28 2.78 -10.07 0.72
C ASP A 28 2.53 -8.56 0.84
N ASP A 29 1.26 -8.17 0.97
CA ASP A 29 0.88 -6.77 1.15
C ASP A 29 1.49 -6.23 2.45
N LEU A 30 2.14 -5.06 2.36
CA LEU A 30 2.64 -4.37 3.54
C LEU A 30 1.49 -3.89 4.44
N PRO A 31 1.71 -3.79 5.75
CA PRO A 31 0.68 -3.25 6.65
C PRO A 31 0.40 -1.78 6.34
N LEU A 32 -0.86 -1.37 6.40
CA LEU A 32 -1.25 0.04 6.25
C LEU A 32 -0.63 0.91 7.35
N LEU A 33 -0.74 0.45 8.60
CA LEU A 33 -0.34 1.17 9.80
C LEU A 33 1.16 1.04 10.04
N ASP A 34 1.74 2.11 10.59
CA ASP A 34 3.16 2.23 10.93
C ASP A 34 4.13 1.96 9.77
N THR A 35 3.64 1.97 8.53
CA THR A 35 4.44 1.98 7.30
C THR A 35 4.65 3.41 6.81
N HIS A 36 5.87 3.69 6.34
CA HIS A 36 6.22 4.99 5.76
C HIS A 36 5.90 5.00 4.26
N TRP A 37 4.86 5.75 3.89
CA TRP A 37 4.33 5.82 2.54
C TRP A 37 4.76 7.12 1.85
N VAL A 38 5.50 7.03 0.75
CA VAL A 38 6.00 8.21 0.00
C VAL A 38 5.15 8.43 -1.25
N LEU A 39 4.66 9.65 -1.42
CA LEU A 39 3.75 10.04 -2.50
C LEU A 39 4.40 9.84 -3.88
N ARG A 40 3.61 9.26 -4.81
CA ARG A 40 3.97 9.06 -6.21
C ARG A 40 2.99 9.73 -7.16
N GLN A 41 1.70 9.76 -6.83
CA GLN A 41 0.68 10.38 -7.68
C GLN A 41 -0.39 11.10 -6.86
N VAL A 42 -0.92 12.18 -7.44
CA VAL A 42 -2.12 12.89 -6.98
C VAL A 42 -3.07 13.01 -8.16
N ASP A 43 -4.30 12.54 -8.01
CA ASP A 43 -5.34 12.53 -9.04
C ASP A 43 -4.84 11.97 -10.38
N GLY A 44 -4.19 10.80 -10.32
CA GLY A 44 -3.61 10.12 -11.49
C GLY A 44 -2.36 10.79 -12.10
N LYS A 45 -1.95 11.97 -11.63
CA LYS A 45 -0.77 12.70 -12.12
C LYS A 45 0.45 12.37 -11.27
N THR A 46 1.59 12.15 -11.92
CA THR A 46 2.87 11.93 -11.23
C THR A 46 3.23 13.14 -10.37
N ALA A 47 3.52 12.90 -9.09
CA ALA A 47 4.03 13.90 -8.16
C ALA A 47 5.47 14.24 -8.55
N LEU A 48 5.74 15.52 -8.81
CA LEU A 48 7.04 16.02 -9.25
C LEU A 48 7.54 17.10 -8.30
N LEU A 49 8.82 17.00 -7.95
CA LEU A 49 9.53 18.07 -7.25
C LEU A 49 10.23 18.94 -8.28
N THR A 50 9.81 20.19 -8.40
CA THR A 50 10.41 21.15 -9.34
C THR A 50 11.55 21.95 -8.74
N GLU A 51 11.85 21.78 -7.45
CA GLU A 51 12.72 22.67 -6.68
C GLU A 51 13.75 21.87 -5.89
N LYS A 52 14.98 22.38 -5.86
CA LYS A 52 16.10 21.71 -5.19
C LYS A 52 15.91 21.77 -3.67
N GLY A 53 15.96 20.60 -3.03
CA GLY A 53 15.82 20.48 -1.57
C GLY A 53 14.38 20.36 -1.08
N ALA A 54 13.39 20.31 -1.99
CA ALA A 54 12.02 19.94 -1.61
C ALA A 54 11.97 18.46 -1.20
N HIS A 55 11.10 18.16 -0.23
CA HIS A 55 10.80 16.79 0.20
C HIS A 55 9.64 16.22 -0.63
N MET A 56 9.65 14.92 -0.93
CA MET A 56 8.48 14.28 -1.55
C MET A 56 7.46 13.99 -0.45
N PRO A 57 6.20 14.46 -0.53
CA PRO A 57 5.26 14.29 0.57
C PRO A 57 5.14 12.83 1.02
N ASP A 58 5.07 12.61 2.33
CA ASP A 58 4.93 11.27 2.91
C ASP A 58 3.76 11.20 3.90
N LEU A 59 3.33 9.99 4.21
CA LEU A 59 2.27 9.69 5.17
C LEU A 59 2.62 8.45 5.99
N THR A 60 2.38 8.52 7.28
CA THR A 60 2.36 7.37 8.20
C THR A 60 1.08 7.43 9.03
N LEU A 61 0.34 6.32 9.07
CA LEU A 61 -0.83 6.12 9.92
C LEU A 61 -0.39 5.43 11.21
N LEU A 62 -0.28 6.19 12.31
CA LEU A 62 0.27 5.70 13.57
C LEU A 62 -0.76 4.90 14.37
N ALA A 63 -0.53 3.59 14.51
CA ALA A 63 -1.48 2.68 15.16
C ALA A 63 -1.75 3.05 16.64
N ALA A 64 -0.72 3.47 17.35
CA ALA A 64 -0.79 3.74 18.78
C ALA A 64 -1.68 4.95 19.15
N ALA A 65 -1.90 5.88 18.21
CA ALA A 65 -2.54 7.16 18.47
C ALA A 65 -3.73 7.48 17.54
N ASN A 66 -4.03 6.62 16.57
CA ASN A 66 -4.98 6.91 15.48
C ASN A 66 -4.71 8.27 14.82
N HIS A 67 -3.42 8.58 14.64
CA HIS A 67 -2.94 9.87 14.18
C HIS A 67 -2.20 9.72 12.85
N THR A 68 -2.40 10.68 11.95
CA THR A 68 -1.59 10.81 10.74
C THR A 68 -0.37 11.65 11.03
N ARG A 69 0.79 11.25 10.50
CA ARG A 69 2.01 12.04 10.54
C ARG A 69 2.64 12.02 9.16
N GLY A 70 3.18 13.15 8.74
CA GLY A 70 4.04 13.19 7.56
C GLY A 70 4.73 14.53 7.39
N GLN A 71 5.59 14.61 6.39
CA GLN A 71 6.14 15.84 5.88
C GLN A 71 5.57 16.08 4.48
N GLY A 72 5.08 17.29 4.23
CA GLY A 72 4.74 17.76 2.90
C GLY A 72 5.99 18.03 2.07
N THR A 73 5.91 19.01 1.16
CA THR A 73 7.09 19.45 0.41
C THR A 73 8.07 20.26 1.27
N CYS A 74 7.54 20.93 2.30
CA CYS A 74 8.34 21.72 3.22
C CYS A 74 7.89 21.56 4.68
N ASN A 75 6.57 21.46 4.91
CA ASN A 75 6.01 21.57 6.26
C ASN A 75 5.68 20.19 6.83
N TRP A 76 5.84 20.05 8.15
CA TRP A 76 5.28 18.90 8.86
C TRP A 76 3.79 19.06 9.02
N PHE A 77 3.05 17.97 8.88
CA PHE A 77 1.61 17.95 9.04
C PHE A 77 1.15 16.77 9.91
N GLY A 78 -0.08 16.88 10.41
CA GLY A 78 -0.73 15.80 11.13
C GLY A 78 -2.22 16.05 11.38
N GLY A 79 -2.91 15.00 11.76
CA GLY A 79 -4.36 14.92 11.91
C GLY A 79 -4.75 13.54 12.45
N SER A 80 -6.01 13.14 12.33
CA SER A 80 -6.46 11.81 12.75
C SER A 80 -6.93 10.97 11.58
N TYR A 81 -7.08 9.67 11.83
CA TYR A 81 -7.74 8.76 10.92
C TYR A 81 -8.68 7.82 11.68
N ALA A 82 -9.62 7.20 10.96
CA ALA A 82 -10.44 6.11 11.48
C ALA A 82 -10.47 4.95 10.49
N LEU A 83 -10.42 3.73 11.03
CA LEU A 83 -10.56 2.47 10.28
C LEU A 83 -11.83 1.75 10.72
N ALA A 84 -12.57 1.17 9.78
CA ALA A 84 -13.59 0.18 10.11
C ALA A 84 -12.96 -1.21 10.08
N GLU A 85 -12.85 -1.83 11.25
CA GLU A 85 -12.21 -3.14 11.43
C GLU A 85 -12.76 -4.21 10.47
N GLY A 86 -11.86 -5.01 9.91
CA GLY A 86 -12.22 -6.06 8.94
C GLY A 86 -12.65 -5.56 7.57
N THR A 87 -12.49 -4.27 7.27
CA THR A 87 -12.81 -3.67 5.96
C THR A 87 -11.67 -2.80 5.43
N GLN A 88 -11.77 -2.39 4.17
CA GLN A 88 -10.89 -1.40 3.55
C GLN A 88 -11.35 0.06 3.76
N ARG A 89 -12.32 0.33 4.64
CA ARG A 89 -12.77 1.71 4.87
C ARG A 89 -11.78 2.46 5.76
N LEU A 90 -11.33 3.60 5.27
CA LEU A 90 -10.40 4.52 5.92
C LEU A 90 -10.93 5.93 5.71
N THR A 91 -11.06 6.70 6.79
CA THR A 91 -11.26 8.14 6.71
C THR A 91 -10.07 8.85 7.33
N ILE A 92 -9.69 9.97 6.72
CA ILE A 92 -8.59 10.82 7.19
C ILE A 92 -9.17 12.20 7.47
N SER A 93 -8.80 12.83 8.58
CA SER A 93 -9.28 14.16 8.92
C SER A 93 -8.63 15.23 8.04
N GLU A 94 -9.10 16.47 8.15
CA GLU A 94 -8.30 17.62 7.74
C GLU A 94 -6.95 17.61 8.47
N GLN A 95 -5.90 18.03 7.77
CA GLN A 95 -4.53 18.04 8.29
C GLN A 95 -4.15 19.45 8.75
N GLY A 96 -3.67 19.56 9.98
CA GLY A 96 -2.97 20.75 10.44
C GLY A 96 -1.53 20.74 9.93
N SER A 97 -1.04 21.88 9.44
CA SER A 97 0.34 22.04 8.96
C SER A 97 0.91 23.38 9.43
N THR A 98 2.22 23.46 9.65
CA THR A 98 2.88 24.75 9.86
C THR A 98 2.94 25.51 8.53
N TYR A 99 2.91 26.84 8.57
CA TYR A 99 3.11 27.64 7.36
C TYR A 99 4.49 28.28 7.36
N ILE A 100 5.37 27.81 6.48
CA ILE A 100 6.65 28.45 6.15
C ILE A 100 6.65 28.73 4.64
N ASN A 101 7.14 29.90 4.25
CA ASN A 101 7.20 30.29 2.85
C ASN A 101 8.30 29.51 2.12
N CYS A 102 7.94 28.38 1.52
CA CYS A 102 8.82 27.51 0.74
C CYS A 102 8.41 27.46 -0.74
N PRO A 103 9.33 27.13 -1.65
CA PRO A 103 8.99 26.79 -3.02
C PRO A 103 8.19 25.46 -3.07
N ASN A 104 7.38 25.21 -4.12
CA ASN A 104 6.49 24.04 -4.32
C ASN A 104 5.25 23.88 -3.42
N GLN A 105 4.71 24.97 -2.87
CA GLN A 105 3.46 24.96 -2.09
C GLN A 105 2.25 24.35 -2.81
N ASN A 106 2.21 24.36 -4.16
CA ASN A 106 1.08 23.81 -4.90
C ASN A 106 0.92 22.30 -4.70
N LEU A 107 2.01 21.51 -4.78
CA LEU A 107 1.93 20.05 -4.58
C LEU A 107 1.52 19.73 -3.15
N GLU A 108 2.10 20.40 -2.16
CA GLU A 108 1.74 20.24 -0.75
C GLU A 108 0.27 20.59 -0.50
N ALA A 109 -0.20 21.73 -1.01
CA ALA A 109 -1.58 22.14 -0.87
C ALA A 109 -2.56 21.13 -1.49
N THR A 110 -2.29 20.69 -2.73
CA THR A 110 -3.15 19.68 -3.37
C THR A 110 -3.13 18.38 -2.57
N PHE A 111 -1.96 17.88 -2.18
CA PHE A 111 -1.85 16.66 -1.38
C PHE A 111 -2.63 16.74 -0.06
N LEU A 112 -2.46 17.82 0.72
CA LEU A 112 -3.13 17.97 2.01
C LEU A 112 -4.65 18.15 1.88
N LEU A 113 -5.12 18.80 0.81
CA LEU A 113 -6.55 18.93 0.51
C LEU A 113 -7.18 17.62 0.02
N THR A 114 -6.40 16.74 -0.60
CA THR A 114 -6.89 15.45 -1.10
C THR A 114 -6.98 14.38 0.00
N LEU A 115 -6.09 14.39 0.99
CA LEU A 115 -6.13 13.44 2.12
C LEU A 115 -7.53 13.25 2.74
N PRO A 116 -8.27 14.31 3.14
CA PRO A 116 -9.58 14.17 3.76
C PRO A 116 -10.69 13.66 2.83
N LEU A 117 -10.44 13.55 1.52
CA LEU A 117 -11.38 12.95 0.57
C LEU A 117 -11.37 11.41 0.64
N THR A 118 -10.40 10.82 1.33
CA THR A 118 -10.24 9.37 1.43
C THR A 118 -11.44 8.73 2.13
N THR A 119 -12.06 7.73 1.48
CA THR A 119 -13.12 6.89 2.03
C THR A 119 -12.70 5.43 2.20
N HIS A 120 -11.74 4.98 1.39
CA HIS A 120 -11.21 3.63 1.40
C HIS A 120 -9.78 3.56 0.82
N TYR A 121 -9.13 2.44 1.05
CA TYR A 121 -7.76 2.18 0.61
C TYR A 121 -7.61 0.80 -0.04
N GLU A 122 -6.54 0.65 -0.80
CA GLU A 122 -6.06 -0.62 -1.32
C GLU A 122 -4.54 -0.67 -1.14
N ILE A 123 -4.04 -1.85 -0.76
CA ILE A 123 -2.61 -2.12 -0.78
C ILE A 123 -2.39 -3.28 -1.74
N THR A 124 -1.34 -3.18 -2.54
CA THR A 124 -0.85 -4.26 -3.38
C THR A 124 0.67 -4.29 -3.29
N GLY A 125 1.20 -5.30 -2.59
CA GLY A 125 2.61 -5.39 -2.21
C GLY A 125 3.06 -4.15 -1.45
N ARG A 126 3.74 -3.23 -2.14
CA ARG A 126 4.32 -2.01 -1.55
C ARG A 126 3.66 -0.72 -2.03
N THR A 127 2.56 -0.83 -2.76
CA THR A 127 1.82 0.33 -3.26
C THR A 127 0.58 0.53 -2.41
N LEU A 128 0.43 1.73 -1.83
CA LEU A 128 -0.81 2.16 -1.17
C LEU A 128 -1.57 3.07 -2.12
N ARG A 129 -2.87 2.82 -2.28
CA ARG A 129 -3.80 3.65 -3.05
C ARG A 129 -4.94 4.10 -2.15
N LEU A 130 -5.22 5.39 -2.15
CA LEU A 130 -6.34 6.01 -1.43
C LEU A 130 -7.37 6.50 -2.43
N TYR A 131 -8.64 6.26 -2.13
CA TYR A 131 -9.76 6.52 -3.01
C TYR A 131 -10.84 7.34 -2.31
N ASP A 132 -11.61 8.08 -3.10
CA ASP A 132 -12.91 8.63 -2.69
C ASP A 132 -14.04 7.76 -3.27
N ASP A 133 -15.29 8.10 -2.95
CA ASP A 133 -16.47 7.40 -3.48
C ASP A 133 -16.92 7.95 -4.86
N GLU A 134 -16.30 9.01 -5.36
CA GLU A 134 -16.71 9.73 -6.58
C GLU A 134 -15.96 9.24 -7.84
N HIS A 135 -14.74 8.74 -7.67
CA HIS A 135 -13.82 8.39 -8.75
C HIS A 135 -13.42 6.92 -8.69
N THR A 136 -13.26 6.29 -9.85
CA THR A 136 -12.75 4.92 -9.96
C THR A 136 -11.23 4.83 -9.85
N GLU A 137 -10.54 5.95 -10.04
CA GLU A 137 -9.09 6.04 -9.94
C GLU A 137 -8.68 6.49 -8.54
N ALA A 138 -7.48 6.06 -8.11
CA ALA A 138 -6.93 6.48 -6.83
C ALA A 138 -6.68 8.00 -6.84
N ARG A 139 -7.08 8.65 -5.76
CA ARG A 139 -6.83 10.07 -5.50
C ARG A 139 -5.38 10.30 -5.10
N LEU A 140 -4.81 9.36 -4.35
CA LEU A 140 -3.41 9.39 -3.94
C LEU A 140 -2.81 8.00 -4.11
N THR A 141 -1.61 7.94 -4.70
CA THR A 141 -0.83 6.70 -4.83
C THR A 141 0.52 6.92 -4.16
N PHE A 142 0.92 5.96 -3.32
CA PHE A 142 2.16 5.97 -2.57
C PHE A 142 2.94 4.68 -2.80
N GLU A 143 4.25 4.75 -2.57
CA GLU A 143 5.12 3.58 -2.47
C GLU A 143 5.73 3.55 -1.06
N ALA A 144 5.81 2.37 -0.47
CA ALA A 144 6.53 2.21 0.79
C ALA A 144 8.03 2.49 0.60
N GLU A 145 8.62 3.30 1.47
CA GLU A 145 10.06 3.49 1.51
C GLU A 145 10.73 2.26 2.14
N THR A 146 11.70 1.69 1.42
CA THR A 146 12.57 0.64 1.97
C THR A 146 13.71 1.32 2.73
N LYS A 147 13.83 0.97 4.01
CA LYS A 147 14.96 1.37 4.84
C LYS A 147 16.27 0.74 4.38
#